data_AF-A0A9D4PLB5-F1
#
_entry.id   AF-A0A9D4PLB5-F1
#
_cell.length_a   1.000
_cell.length_b   1.000
_cell.length_c   1.000
_cell.angle_alpha   90.00
_cell.angle_beta   90.00
_cell.angle_gamma   90.00
#
_symmetry.space_group_name_H-M   'P 1'
#
loop_
_entity.id
_entity.type
_entity.pdbx_description
1 polymer ?
#
loop_
_entity_poly.entity_id
_entity_poly.type
_entity_poly.pdbx_seq_one_letter_code
_entity_poly.pdbx_strand_id
1 'polypeptide(L)'
;MVHPRVLEPFLSLRLREPKAADQGHNIDLKKVREGLRKMSRKEHRQHKRMRRLESQLRETEAEESDIRKDRLQGQILQQLLWTYAHVLKQVPQRPELKPLLRPVFKGLAQYAHLVNLDFLEDILDALGTLLNLLGSRDAPCCLQAAFALLSGQGQALTVDPQRFYVALFRCLLESPSASARTLLLCWRTMVVNRCRSLSVYRLKALCKRFATLCLNHAHSLGLTLSLGTLLRSEPRLQGLLEVADSQTIFRPMLGDPDHAGCAPLWELHVLRKHYDPSTAAIAKAVASSNRIPPTLTSLDPVRVAGKRFDPLVAFPARWAKFC
;
A
#
# COMPACT_ATOMS: atom_id res chain seq x y z
N MET A 1 4.80 -4.15 -31.38
CA MET A 1 4.37 -4.49 -30.00
C MET A 1 5.41 -3.97 -29.02
N VAL A 2 5.04 -3.15 -28.04
CA VAL A 2 5.96 -2.65 -27.00
C VAL A 2 6.00 -3.68 -25.86
N HIS A 3 7.19 -4.12 -25.46
CA HIS A 3 7.35 -5.12 -24.41
C HIS A 3 7.23 -4.47 -23.01
N PRO A 4 6.55 -5.10 -22.02
CA PRO A 4 6.38 -4.56 -20.66
C PRO A 4 7.68 -4.16 -19.95
N ARG A 5 8.77 -4.87 -20.27
CA ARG A 5 10.13 -4.58 -19.75
C ARG A 5 10.65 -3.19 -20.07
N VAL A 6 10.08 -2.47 -21.04
CA VAL A 6 10.49 -1.09 -21.34
C VAL A 6 10.15 -0.15 -20.18
N LEU A 7 9.10 -0.44 -19.41
CA LEU A 7 8.65 0.39 -18.27
C LEU A 7 9.22 -0.08 -16.93
N GLU A 8 9.81 -1.27 -16.85
CA GLU A 8 10.41 -1.78 -15.62
C GLU A 8 11.58 -0.94 -15.10
N PRO A 9 12.48 -0.39 -15.96
CA PRO A 9 13.54 0.51 -15.52
C PRO A 9 12.99 1.74 -14.80
N PHE A 10 11.82 2.26 -15.19
CA PHE A 10 11.22 3.41 -14.54
C PHE A 10 10.87 3.15 -13.08
N LEU A 11 10.61 1.91 -12.67
CA LEU A 11 10.35 1.54 -11.27
C LEU A 11 11.61 1.60 -10.39
N SER A 12 12.79 1.54 -11.01
CA SER A 12 14.07 1.61 -10.28
C SER A 12 14.49 3.04 -9.94
N LEU A 13 13.80 4.05 -10.50
CA LEU A 13 14.10 5.45 -10.26
C LEU A 13 13.78 5.82 -8.81
N ARG A 14 14.79 6.34 -8.10
CA ARG A 14 14.67 6.85 -6.73
C ARG A 14 14.47 8.35 -6.79
N LEU A 15 13.21 8.75 -6.97
CA LEU A 15 12.82 10.16 -6.94
C LEU A 15 12.64 10.56 -5.47
N ARG A 16 13.38 11.59 -5.03
CA ARG A 16 13.39 12.14 -3.66
C ARG A 16 13.67 11.11 -2.54
N GLU A 17 14.94 10.78 -2.33
CA GLU A 17 15.37 10.14 -1.07
C GLU A 17 15.39 11.19 0.07
N PRO A 18 14.94 10.85 1.30
CA PRO A 18 15.25 11.67 2.46
C PRO A 18 16.79 11.67 2.64
N LYS A 19 17.38 12.86 2.83
CA LYS A 19 18.83 13.05 2.98
C LYS A 19 19.37 12.00 3.98
N ALA A 20 20.16 11.05 3.49
CA ALA A 20 20.93 10.19 4.38
C ALA A 20 21.87 11.12 5.15
N ALA A 21 21.77 11.14 6.48
CA ALA A 21 22.64 11.93 7.32
C ALA A 21 24.10 11.63 6.93
N ASP A 22 24.83 12.69 6.59
CA ASP A 22 26.19 12.63 6.06
C ASP A 22 27.03 11.59 6.82
N GLN A 23 27.50 10.57 6.12
CA GLN A 23 28.56 9.71 6.60
C GLN A 23 29.80 10.60 6.73
N GLY A 24 30.04 11.10 7.94
CA GLY A 24 31.12 12.00 8.28
C GLY A 24 32.44 11.46 7.73
N HIS A 25 32.95 12.13 6.70
CA HIS A 25 34.30 11.90 6.21
C HIS A 25 35.25 12.16 7.39
N ASN A 26 35.94 11.12 7.85
CA ASN A 26 36.84 11.19 9.00
C ASN A 26 38.08 12.00 8.59
N ILE A 27 38.00 13.33 8.72
CA ILE A 27 39.11 14.22 8.38
C ILE A 27 40.20 13.99 9.42
N ASP A 28 41.35 13.50 8.99
CA ASP A 28 42.50 13.18 9.84
C ASP A 28 43.13 14.48 10.40
N LEU A 29 42.62 14.92 11.56
CA LEU A 29 42.92 16.21 12.21
C LEU A 29 44.41 16.40 12.53
N LYS A 30 45.18 15.31 12.66
CA LYS A 30 46.63 15.35 12.95
C LYS A 30 47.43 15.96 11.79
N LYS A 31 47.16 15.55 10.55
CA LYS A 31 47.85 16.07 9.34
C LYS A 31 47.55 17.54 9.10
N VAL A 32 46.31 17.96 9.35
CA VAL A 32 45.91 19.36 9.24
C VAL A 32 46.67 20.23 10.24
N ARG A 33 46.83 19.77 11.49
CA ARG A 33 47.51 20.51 12.56
C ARG A 33 49.01 20.69 12.33
N GLU A 34 49.68 19.71 11.73
CA GLU A 34 51.11 19.79 11.39
C GLU A 34 51.39 20.76 10.24
N GLY A 35 50.55 20.80 9.20
CA GLY A 35 50.70 21.77 8.09
C GLY A 35 50.51 23.22 8.54
N LEU A 36 49.61 23.46 9.51
CA LEU A 36 49.37 24.79 10.09
C LEU A 36 50.52 25.33 10.96
N ARG A 37 51.41 24.46 11.48
CA ARG A 37 52.60 24.84 12.28
C ARG A 37 53.77 25.36 11.43
N LYS A 38 53.82 25.02 10.13
CA LYS A 38 54.91 25.38 9.21
C LYS A 38 54.68 26.71 8.47
N MET A 39 53.52 27.35 8.64
CA MET A 39 53.16 28.56 7.89
C MET A 39 53.52 29.86 8.61
N SER A 40 53.90 30.88 7.85
CA SER A 40 54.09 32.25 8.31
C SER A 40 52.76 32.88 8.78
N ARG A 41 52.82 33.90 9.67
CA ARG A 41 51.63 34.62 10.18
C ARG A 41 50.75 35.20 9.06
N LYS A 42 51.36 35.61 7.94
CA LYS A 42 50.64 36.16 6.76
C LYS A 42 49.92 35.04 5.98
N GLU A 43 50.60 33.91 5.78
CA GLU A 43 50.07 32.72 5.11
C GLU A 43 48.93 32.09 5.89
N HIS A 44 49.02 32.04 7.23
CA HIS A 44 47.94 31.54 8.07
C HIS A 44 46.64 32.38 7.94
N ARG A 45 46.76 33.71 7.84
CA ARG A 45 45.62 34.60 7.61
C ARG A 45 45.01 34.39 6.22
N GLN A 46 45.85 34.19 5.20
CA GLN A 46 45.39 33.89 3.83
C GLN A 46 44.73 32.52 3.74
N HIS A 47 45.30 31.48 4.36
CA HIS A 47 44.74 30.13 4.40
C HIS A 47 43.38 30.08 5.10
N LYS A 48 43.21 30.82 6.21
CA LYS A 48 41.92 30.94 6.88
C LYS A 48 40.87 31.66 6.03
N ARG A 49 41.28 32.67 5.25
CA ARG A 49 40.40 33.36 4.29
C ARG A 49 40.02 32.44 3.13
N MET A 50 40.99 31.72 2.57
CA MET A 50 40.80 30.76 1.48
C MET A 50 39.86 29.62 1.92
N ARG A 51 40.05 29.04 3.10
CA ARG A 51 39.14 28.02 3.65
C ARG A 51 37.71 28.51 3.88
N ARG A 52 37.55 29.75 4.36
CA ARG A 52 36.22 30.36 4.51
C ARG A 52 35.54 30.53 3.16
N LEU A 53 36.30 30.99 2.16
CA LEU A 53 35.81 31.17 0.80
C LEU A 53 35.49 29.82 0.14
N GLU A 54 36.32 28.79 0.33
CA GLU A 54 36.04 27.41 -0.12
C GLU A 54 34.80 26.81 0.55
N SER A 55 34.57 27.07 1.85
CA SER A 55 33.35 26.64 2.55
C SER A 55 32.12 27.28 1.93
N GLN A 56 32.17 28.60 1.71
CA GLN A 56 31.09 29.35 1.10
C GLN A 56 30.83 28.89 -0.34
N LEU A 57 31.89 28.69 -1.14
CA LEU A 57 31.76 28.16 -2.50
C LEU A 57 31.10 26.78 -2.49
N ARG A 58 31.53 25.87 -1.61
CA ARG A 58 30.92 24.53 -1.48
C ARG A 58 29.47 24.57 -1.05
N GLU A 59 29.11 25.46 -0.12
CA GLU A 59 27.73 25.67 0.30
C GLU A 59 26.89 26.15 -0.89
N THR A 60 27.36 27.16 -1.63
CA THR A 60 26.65 27.68 -2.82
C THR A 60 26.55 26.65 -3.95
N GLU A 61 27.60 25.88 -4.19
CA GLU A 61 27.61 24.81 -5.21
C GLU A 61 26.67 23.66 -4.81
N ALA A 62 26.64 23.29 -3.53
CA ALA A 62 25.74 22.27 -3.02
C ALA A 62 24.28 22.70 -3.19
N GLU A 63 23.95 23.93 -2.79
CA GLU A 63 22.61 24.52 -2.94
C GLU A 63 22.19 24.60 -4.42
N GLU A 64 23.08 25.08 -5.30
CA GLU A 64 22.79 25.15 -6.73
C GLU A 64 22.61 23.76 -7.33
N SER A 65 23.42 22.78 -6.91
CA SER A 65 23.29 21.39 -7.35
C SER A 65 21.97 20.76 -6.90
N ASP A 66 21.49 21.08 -5.69
CA ASP A 66 20.24 20.57 -5.16
C ASP A 66 19.03 21.17 -5.87
N ILE A 67 19.06 22.48 -6.14
CA ILE A 67 18.03 23.15 -6.95
C ILE A 67 17.97 22.55 -8.36
N ARG A 68 19.12 22.28 -8.99
CA ARG A 68 19.18 21.63 -10.31
C ARG A 68 18.62 20.20 -10.27
N LYS A 69 18.96 19.41 -9.24
CA LYS A 69 18.42 18.05 -9.05
C LYS A 69 16.91 18.08 -8.89
N ASP A 70 16.37 18.98 -8.06
CA ASP A 70 14.93 19.10 -7.83
C ASP A 70 14.18 19.47 -9.11
N ARG A 71 14.72 20.40 -9.90
CA ARG A 71 14.16 20.78 -11.21
C ARG A 71 14.12 19.59 -12.18
N LEU A 72 15.23 18.85 -12.29
CA LEU A 72 15.32 17.68 -13.16
C LEU A 72 14.39 16.55 -12.70
N GLN A 73 14.32 16.28 -11.39
CA GLN A 73 13.41 15.28 -10.83
C GLN A 73 11.94 15.63 -11.10
N GLY A 74 11.57 16.91 -11.00
CA GLY A 74 10.24 17.39 -11.36
C GLY A 74 9.91 17.13 -12.83
N GLN A 75 10.83 17.44 -13.75
CA GLN A 75 10.65 17.19 -15.19
C GLN A 75 10.54 15.68 -15.50
N ILE A 76 11.40 14.86 -14.92
CA ILE A 76 11.35 13.39 -15.07
C ILE A 76 10.01 12.85 -14.59
N LEU A 77 9.55 13.30 -13.41
CA LEU A 77 8.28 12.87 -12.86
C LEU A 77 7.10 13.28 -13.74
N GLN A 78 7.08 14.50 -14.27
CA GLN A 78 6.04 14.95 -15.19
C GLN A 78 5.99 14.09 -16.47
N GLN A 79 7.14 13.81 -17.08
CA GLN A 79 7.22 12.96 -18.27
C GLN A 79 6.79 11.51 -17.97
N LEU A 80 7.23 10.97 -16.84
CA LEU A 80 6.86 9.63 -16.39
C LEU A 80 5.35 9.52 -16.11
N LEU A 81 4.77 10.53 -15.47
CA LEU A 81 3.33 10.57 -15.21
C LEU A 81 2.52 10.72 -16.51
N TRP A 82 2.99 11.57 -17.42
CA TRP A 82 2.38 11.75 -18.73
C TRP A 82 2.39 10.44 -19.54
N THR A 83 3.53 9.75 -19.59
CA THR A 83 3.64 8.47 -20.30
C THR A 83 2.71 7.41 -19.69
N TYR A 84 2.63 7.31 -18.36
CA TYR A 84 1.69 6.41 -17.69
C TYR A 84 0.24 6.76 -18.00
N ALA A 85 -0.18 8.03 -17.84
CA ALA A 85 -1.53 8.48 -18.15
C ALA A 85 -1.89 8.24 -19.62
N HIS A 86 -0.93 8.46 -20.53
CA HIS A 86 -1.11 8.20 -21.96
C HIS A 86 -1.38 6.72 -22.24
N VAL A 87 -0.60 5.81 -21.64
CA VAL A 87 -0.85 4.37 -21.76
C VAL A 87 -2.23 4.00 -21.20
N LEU A 88 -2.61 4.55 -20.04
CA LEU A 88 -3.95 4.30 -19.46
C LEU A 88 -5.08 4.72 -20.41
N LYS A 89 -4.98 5.91 -21.02
CA LYS A 89 -5.99 6.45 -21.95
C LYS A 89 -6.02 5.69 -23.29
N GLN A 90 -4.92 5.06 -23.72
CA GLN A 90 -4.86 4.31 -24.99
C GLN A 90 -5.37 2.87 -24.90
N VAL A 91 -5.27 2.21 -23.74
CA VAL A 91 -5.65 0.80 -23.60
C VAL A 91 -7.11 0.50 -24.00
N PRO A 92 -8.12 1.35 -23.71
CA PRO A 92 -9.49 1.13 -24.17
C PRO A 92 -9.61 1.02 -25.70
N GLN A 93 -8.77 1.75 -26.43
CA GLN A 93 -8.75 1.74 -27.90
C GLN A 93 -7.81 0.69 -28.48
N ARG A 94 -6.75 0.32 -27.74
CA ARG A 94 -5.70 -0.61 -28.16
C ARG A 94 -5.48 -1.70 -27.10
N PRO A 95 -6.23 -2.81 -27.15
CA PRO A 95 -6.15 -3.87 -26.15
C PRO A 95 -4.77 -4.58 -26.13
N GLU A 96 -4.00 -4.48 -27.22
CA GLU A 96 -2.62 -4.98 -27.31
C GLU A 96 -1.68 -4.36 -26.25
N LEU A 97 -2.01 -3.18 -25.72
CA LEU A 97 -1.23 -2.49 -24.70
C LEU A 97 -1.55 -2.96 -23.27
N LYS A 98 -2.55 -3.82 -23.08
CA LYS A 98 -2.95 -4.35 -21.77
C LYS A 98 -1.78 -4.94 -20.94
N PRO A 99 -0.78 -5.64 -21.52
CA PRO A 99 0.38 -6.12 -20.76
C PRO A 99 1.21 -5.01 -20.08
N LEU A 100 1.16 -3.77 -20.61
CA LEU A 100 1.89 -2.63 -20.06
C LEU A 100 1.24 -2.07 -18.77
N LEU A 101 -0.03 -2.39 -18.52
CA LEU A 101 -0.77 -1.86 -17.37
C LEU A 101 -0.17 -2.27 -16.03
N ARG A 102 0.40 -3.48 -15.91
CA ARG A 102 0.96 -3.97 -14.65
C ARG A 102 2.16 -3.12 -14.18
N PRO A 103 3.19 -2.87 -15.01
CA PRO A 103 4.23 -1.90 -14.70
C PRO A 103 3.69 -0.50 -14.39
N VAL A 104 2.72 -0.02 -15.18
CA VAL A 104 2.14 1.32 -15.01
C VAL A 104 1.45 1.46 -13.64
N PHE A 105 0.58 0.53 -13.26
CA PHE A 105 -0.10 0.55 -11.96
C PHE A 105 0.89 0.49 -10.80
N LYS A 106 1.94 -0.33 -10.92
CA LYS A 106 2.99 -0.42 -9.91
C LYS A 106 3.75 0.90 -9.77
N GLY A 107 4.10 1.54 -10.90
CA GLY A 107 4.76 2.84 -10.92
C GLY A 107 3.89 3.93 -10.32
N LEU A 108 2.62 4.02 -10.72
CA LEU A 108 1.67 4.97 -10.14
C LEU A 108 1.52 4.77 -8.63
N ALA A 109 1.43 3.54 -8.15
CA ALA A 109 1.35 3.26 -6.72
C ALA A 109 2.63 3.66 -5.96
N GLN A 110 3.80 3.50 -6.58
CA GLN A 110 5.11 3.85 -5.98
C GLN A 110 5.31 5.36 -5.91
N TYR A 111 4.97 6.09 -6.97
CA TYR A 111 5.20 7.53 -7.09
C TYR A 111 4.00 8.40 -6.68
N ALA A 112 2.89 7.80 -6.24
CA ALA A 112 1.66 8.51 -5.89
C ALA A 112 1.86 9.72 -4.94
N HIS A 113 2.78 9.59 -3.97
CA HIS A 113 3.09 10.64 -3.00
C HIS A 113 3.84 11.86 -3.57
N LEU A 114 4.33 11.77 -4.82
CA LEU A 114 5.04 12.84 -5.51
C LEU A 114 4.18 13.52 -6.59
N VAL A 115 3.00 12.98 -6.89
CA VAL A 115 2.14 13.46 -7.98
C VAL A 115 1.46 14.77 -7.58
N ASN A 116 1.54 15.79 -8.43
CA ASN A 116 0.80 17.05 -8.23
C ASN A 116 -0.70 16.82 -8.38
N LEU A 117 -1.50 17.56 -7.60
CA LEU A 117 -2.96 17.44 -7.55
C LEU A 117 -3.62 17.66 -8.92
N ASP A 118 -3.09 18.56 -9.75
CA ASP A 118 -3.67 18.92 -11.06
C ASP A 118 -3.73 17.74 -12.05
N PHE A 119 -2.83 16.77 -11.93
CA PHE A 119 -2.82 15.58 -12.80
C PHE A 119 -3.63 14.41 -12.22
N LEU A 120 -4.01 14.50 -10.95
CA LEU A 120 -4.51 13.37 -10.20
C LEU A 120 -5.93 13.00 -10.62
N GLU A 121 -6.79 14.00 -10.86
CA GLU A 121 -8.15 13.81 -11.36
C GLU A 121 -8.18 13.07 -12.70
N ASP A 122 -7.39 13.57 -13.66
CA ASP A 122 -7.19 13.00 -14.99
C ASP A 122 -6.78 11.52 -14.96
N ILE A 123 -5.89 11.15 -14.03
CA ILE A 123 -5.42 9.78 -13.87
C ILE A 123 -6.48 8.92 -13.18
N LEU A 124 -7.14 9.44 -12.15
CA LEU A 124 -8.18 8.71 -11.43
C LEU A 124 -9.37 8.40 -12.33
N ASP A 125 -9.73 9.32 -13.25
CA ASP A 125 -10.76 9.08 -14.25
C ASP A 125 -10.34 8.00 -15.25
N ALA A 126 -9.11 8.06 -15.77
CA ALA A 126 -8.59 7.01 -16.64
C ALA A 126 -8.58 5.63 -15.95
N LEU A 127 -8.20 5.56 -14.67
CA LEU A 127 -8.24 4.34 -13.86
C LEU A 127 -9.70 3.86 -13.65
N GLY A 128 -10.63 4.79 -13.40
CA GLY A 128 -12.05 4.51 -13.26
C GLY A 128 -12.65 3.88 -14.52
N THR A 129 -12.37 4.44 -15.70
CA THR A 129 -12.80 3.88 -16.99
C THR A 129 -12.22 2.49 -17.21
N LEU A 130 -10.93 2.30 -16.90
CA LEU A 130 -10.26 1.02 -17.07
C LEU A 130 -10.81 -0.07 -16.15
N LEU A 131 -11.26 0.25 -14.94
CA LEU A 131 -11.79 -0.77 -14.01
C LEU A 131 -12.94 -1.59 -14.59
N ASN A 132 -13.76 -0.99 -15.46
CA ASN A 132 -14.86 -1.70 -16.13
C ASN A 132 -14.37 -2.67 -17.22
N LEU A 133 -13.14 -2.50 -17.72
CA LEU A 133 -12.53 -3.30 -18.79
C LEU A 133 -11.55 -4.36 -18.25
N LEU A 134 -11.17 -4.25 -16.98
CA LEU A 134 -10.20 -5.15 -16.34
C LEU A 134 -10.90 -6.39 -15.76
N GLY A 135 -10.26 -7.54 -15.95
CA GLY A 135 -10.68 -8.77 -15.29
C GLY A 135 -10.24 -8.82 -13.82
N SER A 136 -10.73 -9.82 -13.08
CA SER A 136 -10.46 -10.02 -11.65
C SER A 136 -8.96 -10.09 -11.27
N ARG A 137 -8.09 -10.45 -12.21
CA ARG A 137 -6.63 -10.51 -12.02
C ARG A 137 -5.94 -9.15 -11.99
N ASP A 138 -6.38 -8.20 -12.80
CA ASP A 138 -5.69 -6.91 -12.98
C ASP A 138 -6.39 -5.76 -12.22
N ALA A 139 -7.69 -5.90 -11.94
CA ALA A 139 -8.47 -4.92 -11.18
C ALA A 139 -7.88 -4.59 -9.80
N PRO A 140 -7.40 -5.54 -8.97
CA PRO A 140 -6.77 -5.21 -7.68
C PRO A 140 -5.53 -4.31 -7.82
N CYS A 141 -4.73 -4.49 -8.89
CA CYS A 141 -3.55 -3.64 -9.13
C CYS A 141 -3.97 -2.21 -9.51
N CYS A 142 -5.01 -2.07 -10.32
CA CYS A 142 -5.60 -0.78 -10.66
C CYS A 142 -6.15 -0.07 -9.42
N LEU A 143 -6.90 -0.78 -8.58
CA LEU A 143 -7.39 -0.27 -7.30
C LEU A 143 -6.24 0.17 -6.40
N GLN A 144 -5.20 -0.65 -6.25
CA GLN A 144 -4.03 -0.28 -5.44
C GLN A 144 -3.42 1.06 -5.92
N ALA A 145 -3.29 1.26 -7.23
CA ALA A 145 -2.78 2.51 -7.79
C ALA A 145 -3.72 3.69 -7.50
N ALA A 146 -5.02 3.55 -7.78
CA ALA A 146 -6.01 4.59 -7.53
C ALA A 146 -6.05 5.02 -6.05
N PHE A 147 -5.92 4.07 -5.12
CA PHE A 147 -5.92 4.39 -3.69
C PHE A 147 -4.61 4.89 -3.14
N ALA A 148 -3.48 4.49 -3.72
CA ALA A 148 -2.21 5.13 -3.43
C ALA A 148 -2.27 6.61 -3.80
N LEU A 149 -2.87 6.92 -4.96
CA LEU A 149 -3.11 8.28 -5.46
C LEU A 149 -4.08 9.08 -4.58
N LEU A 150 -5.16 8.46 -4.09
CA LEU A 150 -6.11 9.09 -3.14
C LEU A 150 -5.59 9.14 -1.69
N SER A 151 -4.40 8.60 -1.41
CA SER A 151 -3.77 8.65 -0.09
C SER A 151 -2.81 9.85 0.02
N GLY A 152 -2.52 10.31 1.23
CA GLY A 152 -1.63 11.46 1.44
C GLY A 152 -2.25 12.76 0.92
N GLN A 153 -1.56 13.44 0.02
CA GLN A 153 -2.00 14.72 -0.55
C GLN A 153 -3.31 14.60 -1.36
N GLY A 154 -3.57 13.44 -1.96
CA GLY A 154 -4.80 13.19 -2.72
C GLY A 154 -6.08 13.14 -1.87
N GLN A 155 -5.98 13.18 -0.54
CA GLN A 155 -7.16 13.31 0.34
C GLN A 155 -7.83 14.69 0.26
N ALA A 156 -7.09 15.71 -0.19
CA ALA A 156 -7.62 17.06 -0.37
C ALA A 156 -8.55 17.16 -1.60
N LEU A 157 -8.53 16.16 -2.50
CA LEU A 157 -9.42 16.13 -3.64
C LEU A 157 -10.84 15.72 -3.25
N THR A 158 -11.82 16.40 -3.84
CA THR A 158 -13.25 16.11 -3.74
C THR A 158 -13.70 15.04 -4.73
N VAL A 159 -12.82 14.13 -5.15
CA VAL A 159 -13.19 13.04 -6.07
C VAL A 159 -13.93 11.96 -5.28
N ASP A 160 -15.13 11.58 -5.74
CA ASP A 160 -15.90 10.52 -5.10
C ASP A 160 -15.25 9.13 -5.31
N PRO A 161 -14.83 8.45 -4.23
CA PRO A 161 -14.24 7.12 -4.33
C PRO A 161 -15.28 5.99 -4.53
N GLN A 162 -16.58 6.26 -4.62
CA GLN A 162 -17.64 5.24 -4.68
C GLN A 162 -17.39 4.17 -5.75
N ARG A 163 -17.05 4.58 -6.99
CA ARG A 163 -16.76 3.66 -8.10
C ARG A 163 -15.68 2.63 -7.75
N PHE A 164 -14.68 3.04 -6.97
CA PHE A 164 -13.59 2.17 -6.55
C PHE A 164 -14.00 1.22 -5.42
N TYR A 165 -14.91 1.61 -4.52
CA TYR A 165 -15.48 0.70 -3.51
C TYR A 165 -16.37 -0.38 -4.13
N VAL A 166 -17.19 0.00 -5.11
CA VAL A 166 -17.99 -0.95 -5.90
C VAL A 166 -17.08 -1.96 -6.60
N ALA A 167 -16.01 -1.49 -7.24
CA ALA A 167 -15.02 -2.35 -7.89
C ALA A 167 -14.28 -3.27 -6.89
N LEU A 168 -13.88 -2.75 -5.71
CA LEU A 168 -13.29 -3.58 -4.66
C LEU A 168 -14.26 -4.68 -4.22
N PHE A 169 -15.53 -4.34 -3.99
CA PHE A 169 -16.54 -5.28 -3.54
C PHE A 169 -16.78 -6.41 -4.57
N ARG A 170 -16.74 -6.10 -5.87
CA ARG A 170 -16.76 -7.12 -6.93
C ARG A 170 -15.49 -7.99 -6.91
N CYS A 171 -14.31 -7.37 -6.79
CA CYS A 171 -13.04 -8.09 -6.72
C CYS A 171 -12.98 -9.09 -5.55
N LEU A 172 -13.59 -8.77 -4.41
CA LEU A 172 -13.63 -9.66 -3.24
C LEU A 172 -14.38 -10.97 -3.49
N LEU A 173 -15.28 -11.03 -4.48
CA LEU A 173 -16.02 -12.25 -4.81
C LEU A 173 -15.21 -13.19 -5.71
N GLU A 174 -14.47 -12.65 -6.68
CA GLU A 174 -13.81 -13.42 -7.75
C GLU A 174 -12.28 -13.39 -7.66
N SER A 175 -11.71 -13.03 -6.49
CA SER A 175 -10.27 -12.80 -6.38
C SER A 175 -9.46 -14.09 -6.59
N PRO A 176 -8.52 -14.11 -7.55
CA PRO A 176 -7.56 -15.20 -7.68
C PRO A 176 -6.59 -15.22 -6.50
N SER A 177 -6.04 -16.40 -6.17
CA SER A 177 -5.10 -16.58 -5.06
C SER A 177 -3.81 -15.74 -5.18
N ALA A 178 -3.37 -15.49 -6.42
CA ALA A 178 -2.16 -14.74 -6.72
C ALA A 178 -2.23 -13.23 -6.39
N SER A 179 -3.44 -12.67 -6.23
CA SER A 179 -3.64 -11.25 -5.93
C SER A 179 -3.81 -10.94 -4.43
N ALA A 180 -3.62 -11.92 -3.54
CA ALA A 180 -3.83 -11.79 -2.10
C ALA A 180 -3.14 -10.58 -1.47
N ARG A 181 -1.85 -10.39 -1.80
CA ARG A 181 -1.03 -9.31 -1.25
C ARG A 181 -1.54 -7.94 -1.72
N THR A 182 -1.80 -7.81 -3.00
CA THR A 182 -2.37 -6.59 -3.61
C THR A 182 -3.72 -6.27 -3.00
N LEU A 183 -4.58 -7.27 -2.86
CA LEU A 183 -5.90 -7.12 -2.26
C LEU A 183 -5.84 -6.71 -0.78
N LEU A 184 -4.91 -7.29 -0.01
CA LEU A 184 -4.67 -6.90 1.39
C LEU A 184 -4.13 -5.47 1.51
N LEU A 185 -3.29 -5.04 0.56
CA LEU A 185 -2.85 -3.65 0.46
C LEU A 185 -4.02 -2.73 0.18
N CYS A 186 -4.88 -3.05 -0.79
CA CYS A 186 -6.13 -2.33 -1.07
C CYS A 186 -7.03 -2.29 0.17
N TRP A 187 -7.26 -3.42 0.84
CA TRP A 187 -8.07 -3.48 2.04
C TRP A 187 -7.54 -2.55 3.14
N ARG A 188 -6.22 -2.57 3.38
CA ARG A 188 -5.58 -1.70 4.36
C ARG A 188 -5.75 -0.22 4.01
N THR A 189 -5.44 0.17 2.77
CA THR A 189 -5.49 1.58 2.36
C THR A 189 -6.92 2.12 2.23
N MET A 190 -7.84 1.31 1.71
CA MET A 190 -9.22 1.70 1.43
C MET A 190 -10.14 1.60 2.63
N VAL A 191 -10.04 0.51 3.38
CA VAL A 191 -11.05 0.16 4.39
C VAL A 191 -10.51 0.40 5.78
N VAL A 192 -9.32 -0.11 6.12
CA VAL A 192 -8.76 0.04 7.47
C VAL A 192 -8.39 1.50 7.74
N ASN A 193 -7.63 2.14 6.85
CA ASN A 193 -7.19 3.53 7.07
C ASN A 193 -8.32 4.56 6.96
N ARG A 194 -9.40 4.25 6.22
CA ARG A 194 -10.53 5.17 5.98
C ARG A 194 -11.84 4.71 6.62
N CYS A 195 -11.79 3.76 7.56
CA CYS A 195 -12.99 3.18 8.18
C CYS A 195 -13.93 4.25 8.74
N ARG A 196 -13.37 5.31 9.33
CA ARG A 196 -14.12 6.43 9.91
C ARG A 196 -14.90 7.27 8.89
N SER A 197 -14.40 7.36 7.65
CA SER A 197 -15.06 8.10 6.58
C SER A 197 -16.17 7.32 5.88
N LEU A 198 -16.27 6.01 6.13
CA LEU A 198 -17.24 5.14 5.45
C LEU A 198 -18.54 5.02 6.26
N SER A 199 -19.65 4.87 5.52
CA SER A 199 -20.94 4.54 6.11
C SER A 199 -20.88 3.16 6.77
N VAL A 200 -21.64 2.98 7.85
CA VAL A 200 -21.65 1.73 8.61
C VAL A 200 -22.18 0.58 7.74
N TYR A 201 -23.19 0.83 6.89
CA TYR A 201 -23.75 -0.16 5.98
C TYR A 201 -22.72 -0.66 4.96
N ARG A 202 -21.99 0.26 4.31
CA ARG A 202 -20.93 -0.09 3.37
C ARG A 202 -19.83 -0.89 4.03
N LEU A 203 -19.40 -0.47 5.21
CA LEU A 203 -18.35 -1.15 5.96
C LEU A 203 -18.77 -2.56 6.37
N LYS A 204 -20.02 -2.74 6.82
CA LYS A 204 -20.60 -4.04 7.15
C LYS A 204 -20.69 -4.98 5.94
N ALA A 205 -21.18 -4.49 4.81
CA ALA A 205 -21.24 -5.26 3.57
C ALA A 205 -19.84 -5.70 3.10
N LEU A 206 -18.88 -4.78 3.09
CA LEU A 206 -17.48 -5.06 2.77
C LEU A 206 -16.88 -6.12 3.70
N CYS A 207 -17.09 -5.99 5.02
CA CYS A 207 -16.62 -6.96 6.01
C CYS A 207 -17.24 -8.34 5.79
N LYS A 208 -18.55 -8.41 5.52
CA LYS A 208 -19.24 -9.66 5.24
C LYS A 208 -18.66 -10.37 4.02
N ARG A 209 -18.44 -9.65 2.92
CA ARG A 209 -17.82 -10.22 1.73
C ARG A 209 -16.34 -10.57 1.93
N PHE A 210 -15.62 -9.77 2.69
CA PHE A 210 -14.23 -10.07 3.03
C PHE A 210 -14.13 -11.34 3.89
N ALA A 211 -15.09 -11.58 4.78
CA ALA A 211 -15.19 -12.81 5.55
C ALA A 211 -15.49 -14.02 4.67
N THR A 212 -16.37 -13.88 3.66
CA THR A 212 -16.59 -14.96 2.67
C THR A 212 -15.34 -15.28 1.87
N LEU A 213 -14.52 -14.27 1.55
CA LEU A 213 -13.24 -14.49 0.90
C LEU A 213 -12.25 -15.26 1.78
N CYS A 214 -12.24 -15.01 3.10
CA CYS A 214 -11.36 -15.72 4.05
C CYS A 214 -11.55 -17.24 4.02
N LEU A 215 -12.76 -17.72 3.69
CA LEU A 215 -13.07 -19.15 3.61
C LEU A 215 -12.48 -19.83 2.37
N ASN A 216 -12.44 -19.13 1.23
CA ASN A 216 -12.17 -19.73 -0.08
C ASN A 216 -10.75 -19.51 -0.58
N HIS A 217 -9.89 -18.89 0.22
CA HIS A 217 -8.64 -18.34 -0.26
C HIS A 217 -7.41 -18.98 0.40
N ALA A 218 -6.40 -19.36 -0.39
CA ALA A 218 -5.19 -20.06 0.08
C ALA A 218 -4.38 -19.30 1.15
N HIS A 219 -4.44 -17.97 1.14
CA HIS A 219 -3.81 -17.07 2.12
C HIS A 219 -4.78 -16.60 3.22
N SER A 220 -5.62 -17.52 3.74
CA SER A 220 -6.66 -17.24 4.74
C SER A 220 -6.14 -16.64 6.06
N LEU A 221 -4.92 -16.97 6.48
CA LEU A 221 -4.30 -16.42 7.70
C LEU A 221 -4.21 -14.90 7.68
N GLY A 222 -3.60 -14.34 6.62
CA GLY A 222 -3.42 -12.89 6.47
C GLY A 222 -4.76 -12.16 6.34
N LEU A 223 -5.70 -12.73 5.59
CA LEU A 223 -7.05 -12.19 5.45
C LEU A 223 -7.76 -12.15 6.81
N THR A 224 -7.81 -13.27 7.54
CA THR A 224 -8.49 -13.37 8.84
C THR A 224 -7.86 -12.45 9.89
N LEU A 225 -6.52 -12.31 9.91
CA LEU A 225 -5.83 -11.32 10.75
C LEU A 225 -6.32 -9.90 10.44
N SER A 226 -6.34 -9.51 9.17
CA SER A 226 -6.74 -8.16 8.76
C SER A 226 -8.21 -7.84 9.08
N LEU A 227 -9.11 -8.83 8.90
CA LEU A 227 -10.50 -8.72 9.30
C LEU A 227 -10.62 -8.56 10.82
N GLY A 228 -9.91 -9.38 11.58
CA GLY A 228 -9.89 -9.33 13.04
C GLY A 228 -9.34 -8.00 13.58
N THR A 229 -8.30 -7.44 12.96
CA THR A 229 -7.80 -6.11 13.33
C THR A 229 -8.83 -5.02 13.11
N LEU A 230 -9.57 -5.06 12.00
CA LEU A 230 -10.61 -4.08 11.69
C LEU A 230 -11.78 -4.17 12.68
N LEU A 231 -12.30 -5.38 12.90
CA LEU A 231 -13.43 -5.62 13.82
C LEU A 231 -13.12 -5.16 15.26
N ARG A 232 -11.87 -5.32 15.72
CA ARG A 232 -11.45 -4.80 17.03
C ARG A 232 -11.25 -3.30 17.05
N SER A 233 -10.73 -2.73 15.97
CA SER A 233 -10.45 -1.29 15.89
C SER A 233 -11.72 -0.43 15.78
N GLU A 234 -12.82 -1.01 15.28
CA GLU A 234 -14.02 -0.28 14.91
C GLU A 234 -15.26 -0.81 15.65
N PRO A 235 -15.73 -0.13 16.72
CA PRO A 235 -16.84 -0.61 17.53
C PRO A 235 -18.17 -0.66 16.75
N ARG A 236 -18.32 0.15 15.69
CA ARG A 236 -19.53 0.14 14.81
C ARG A 236 -19.76 -1.21 14.13
N LEU A 237 -18.75 -2.08 14.10
CA LEU A 237 -18.82 -3.42 13.51
C LEU A 237 -19.09 -4.53 14.52
N GLN A 238 -19.16 -4.26 15.81
CA GLN A 238 -19.40 -5.29 16.84
C GLN A 238 -20.75 -6.00 16.63
N GLY A 239 -21.77 -5.28 16.17
CA GLY A 239 -23.07 -5.87 15.81
C GLY A 239 -23.04 -6.88 14.64
N LEU A 240 -21.89 -7.09 13.98
CA LEU A 240 -21.70 -8.20 13.03
C LEU A 240 -21.39 -9.54 13.71
N LEU A 241 -20.92 -9.51 14.96
CA LEU A 241 -20.59 -10.70 15.74
C LEU A 241 -21.79 -11.19 16.56
N GLU A 242 -22.79 -10.32 16.76
CA GLU A 242 -24.00 -10.61 17.52
C GLU A 242 -25.17 -10.90 16.57
N VAL A 243 -26.08 -11.75 17.04
CA VAL A 243 -27.35 -12.04 16.38
C VAL A 243 -28.36 -11.00 16.87
N ALA A 244 -28.54 -9.92 16.11
CA ALA A 244 -29.57 -8.91 16.39
C ALA A 244 -30.95 -9.34 15.85
N ASP A 245 -32.04 -8.83 16.43
CA ASP A 245 -33.42 -9.17 16.02
C ASP A 245 -33.81 -8.59 14.64
N SER A 246 -33.14 -7.53 14.19
CA SER A 246 -33.37 -6.87 12.89
C SER A 246 -32.36 -7.30 11.82
N GLN A 247 -32.15 -8.61 11.65
CA GLN A 247 -31.19 -9.09 10.65
C GLN A 247 -31.60 -8.68 9.23
N THR A 248 -30.75 -7.91 8.59
CA THR A 248 -30.87 -7.68 7.15
C THR A 248 -30.36 -8.91 6.39
N ILE A 249 -30.92 -9.19 5.22
CA ILE A 249 -30.45 -10.30 4.37
C ILE A 249 -29.25 -9.80 3.57
N PHE A 250 -28.12 -10.51 3.65
CA PHE A 250 -26.98 -10.25 2.77
C PHE A 250 -27.24 -10.89 1.40
N ARG A 251 -27.09 -10.11 0.32
CA ARG A 251 -27.27 -10.53 -1.07
C ARG A 251 -25.91 -10.63 -1.77
N PRO A 252 -25.31 -11.83 -1.90
CA PRO A 252 -23.95 -11.99 -2.42
C PRO A 252 -23.79 -11.59 -3.89
N MET A 253 -24.86 -11.70 -4.69
CA MET A 253 -24.80 -11.43 -6.13
C MET A 253 -24.91 -9.93 -6.47
N LEU A 254 -25.31 -9.09 -5.53
CA LEU A 254 -25.30 -7.65 -5.75
C LEU A 254 -23.85 -7.15 -5.78
N GLY A 255 -23.50 -6.40 -6.81
CA GLY A 255 -22.14 -5.89 -7.02
C GLY A 255 -21.85 -4.56 -6.31
N ASP A 256 -22.80 -4.02 -5.56
CA ASP A 256 -22.70 -2.73 -4.87
C ASP A 256 -22.76 -2.94 -3.34
N PRO A 257 -21.75 -2.49 -2.57
CA PRO A 257 -21.74 -2.64 -1.13
C PRO A 257 -22.86 -1.88 -0.42
N ASP A 258 -23.38 -0.79 -0.99
CA ASP A 258 -24.45 -0.01 -0.33
C ASP A 258 -25.81 -0.71 -0.38
N HIS A 259 -26.01 -1.58 -1.39
CA HIS A 259 -27.26 -2.29 -1.63
C HIS A 259 -27.23 -3.77 -1.25
N ALA A 260 -26.05 -4.32 -0.98
CA ALA A 260 -25.88 -5.75 -0.66
C ALA A 260 -26.48 -6.18 0.69
N GLY A 261 -26.77 -5.22 1.58
CA GLY A 261 -27.21 -5.50 2.94
C GLY A 261 -26.10 -6.05 3.82
N CYS A 262 -26.46 -6.60 4.97
CA CYS A 262 -25.52 -7.05 5.99
C CYS A 262 -26.09 -8.26 6.72
N ALA A 263 -25.28 -9.29 6.99
CA ALA A 263 -25.66 -10.43 7.82
C ALA A 263 -24.57 -10.71 8.87
N PRO A 264 -24.90 -11.36 9.99
CA PRO A 264 -23.90 -11.77 10.99
C PRO A 264 -22.80 -12.65 10.37
N LEU A 265 -21.59 -12.59 10.94
CA LEU A 265 -20.37 -13.20 10.40
C LEU A 265 -20.22 -14.68 10.76
N TRP A 266 -21.14 -15.53 10.27
CA TRP A 266 -21.06 -16.99 10.41
C TRP A 266 -19.78 -17.59 9.81
N GLU A 267 -19.13 -16.91 8.87
CA GLU A 267 -17.85 -17.32 8.30
C GLU A 267 -16.76 -17.47 9.36
N LEU A 268 -16.76 -16.61 10.39
CA LEU A 268 -15.82 -16.72 11.51
C LEU A 268 -16.07 -18.00 12.31
N HIS A 269 -17.33 -18.44 12.43
CA HIS A 269 -17.65 -19.69 13.10
C HIS A 269 -17.11 -20.90 12.33
N VAL A 270 -17.22 -20.89 10.99
CA VAL A 270 -16.69 -21.95 10.13
C VAL A 270 -15.14 -21.96 10.18
N LEU A 271 -14.50 -20.79 10.14
CA LEU A 271 -13.04 -20.66 10.22
C LEU A 271 -12.43 -21.19 11.52
N ARG A 272 -13.21 -21.36 12.59
CA ARG A 272 -12.73 -21.99 13.84
C ARG A 272 -12.28 -23.45 13.65
N LYS A 273 -12.74 -24.10 12.58
CA LYS A 273 -12.38 -25.49 12.21
C LYS A 273 -11.44 -25.54 10.99
N HIS A 274 -10.77 -24.43 10.68
CA HIS A 274 -9.85 -24.35 9.55
C HIS A 274 -8.63 -25.27 9.77
N TYR A 275 -8.08 -25.82 8.67
CA TYR A 275 -6.96 -26.77 8.71
C TYR A 275 -5.69 -26.19 9.35
N ASP A 276 -5.43 -24.90 9.11
CA ASP A 276 -4.33 -24.18 9.75
C ASP A 276 -4.73 -23.74 11.17
N PRO A 277 -4.02 -24.21 12.22
CA PRO A 277 -4.33 -23.90 13.60
C PRO A 277 -4.19 -22.41 13.94
N SER A 278 -3.32 -21.68 13.23
CA SER A 278 -3.14 -20.24 13.45
C SER A 278 -4.39 -19.47 13.04
N THR A 279 -4.90 -19.74 11.84
CA THR A 279 -6.16 -19.17 11.33
C THR A 279 -7.34 -19.53 12.23
N ALA A 280 -7.43 -20.80 12.66
CA ALA A 280 -8.47 -21.25 13.58
C ALA A 280 -8.42 -20.54 14.95
N ALA A 281 -7.23 -20.36 15.52
CA ALA A 281 -7.03 -19.64 16.78
C ALA A 281 -7.44 -18.17 16.67
N ILE A 282 -7.09 -17.50 15.57
CA ILE A 282 -7.50 -16.11 15.29
C ILE A 282 -9.02 -16.02 15.16
N ALA A 283 -9.63 -16.88 14.34
CA ALA A 283 -11.08 -16.88 14.15
C ALA A 283 -11.84 -17.12 15.46
N LYS A 284 -11.35 -18.04 16.31
CA LYS A 284 -11.90 -18.28 17.65
C LYS A 284 -11.79 -17.05 18.54
N ALA A 285 -10.63 -16.39 18.57
CA ALA A 285 -10.42 -15.19 19.37
C ALA A 285 -11.31 -14.03 18.91
N VAL A 286 -11.43 -13.80 17.59
CA VAL A 286 -12.26 -12.74 17.02
C VAL A 286 -13.75 -13.01 17.26
N ALA A 287 -14.21 -14.25 17.07
CA ALA A 287 -15.61 -14.60 17.27
C ALA A 287 -16.06 -14.50 18.73
N SER A 288 -15.17 -14.73 19.69
CA SER A 288 -15.47 -14.61 21.12
C SER A 288 -15.12 -13.25 21.71
N SER A 289 -14.84 -12.24 20.88
CA SER A 289 -14.35 -10.91 21.30
C SER A 289 -13.16 -10.94 22.27
N ASN A 290 -12.34 -12.00 22.20
CA ASN A 290 -11.16 -12.19 23.03
C ASN A 290 -9.91 -11.60 22.37
N ARG A 291 -8.86 -11.43 23.18
CA ARG A 291 -7.55 -10.98 22.66
C ARG A 291 -6.95 -12.06 21.74
N ILE A 292 -6.51 -11.65 20.55
CA ILE A 292 -5.69 -12.52 19.69
C ILE A 292 -4.36 -12.80 20.41
N PRO A 293 -3.82 -14.03 20.30
CA PRO A 293 -2.50 -14.35 20.82
C PRO A 293 -1.44 -13.32 20.38
N PRO A 294 -0.59 -12.83 21.31
CA PRO A 294 0.37 -11.75 21.02
C PRO A 294 1.38 -12.12 19.92
N THR A 295 1.69 -13.42 19.78
CA THR A 295 2.55 -13.97 18.72
C THR A 295 1.98 -13.80 17.32
N LEU A 296 0.64 -13.75 17.19
CA LEU A 296 -0.05 -13.61 15.92
C LEU A 296 -0.38 -12.14 15.60
N THR A 297 -0.51 -11.29 16.63
CA THR A 297 -0.72 -9.85 16.43
C THR A 297 0.51 -9.10 15.94
N SER A 298 1.71 -9.63 16.17
CA SER A 298 2.97 -9.04 15.64
C SER A 298 3.17 -9.31 14.15
N LEU A 299 2.37 -10.20 13.55
CA LEU A 299 2.46 -10.55 12.14
C LEU A 299 1.77 -9.49 11.29
N ASP A 300 2.52 -8.91 10.35
CA ASP A 300 1.96 -8.05 9.31
C ASP A 300 1.11 -8.91 8.34
N PRO A 301 -0.20 -8.67 8.21
CA PRO A 301 -1.08 -9.46 7.33
C PRO A 301 -0.59 -9.52 5.87
N VAL A 302 -0.04 -8.40 5.38
CA VAL A 302 0.50 -8.26 4.01
C VAL A 302 1.78 -9.07 3.83
N ARG A 303 2.62 -9.20 4.88
CA ARG A 303 3.87 -9.97 4.83
C ARG A 303 3.60 -11.47 4.86
N VAL A 304 2.62 -11.90 5.66
CA VAL A 304 2.16 -13.30 5.72
C VAL A 304 1.65 -13.78 4.36
N ALA A 305 0.88 -12.97 3.64
CA ALA A 305 0.40 -13.34 2.31
C ALA A 305 1.50 -13.40 1.23
N GLY A 306 2.69 -12.83 1.49
CA GLY A 306 3.81 -12.78 0.55
C GLY A 306 4.86 -13.88 0.72
N LYS A 307 4.83 -14.65 1.82
CA LYS A 307 5.72 -15.78 2.07
C LYS A 307 4.87 -17.03 2.31
N ARG A 308 5.32 -18.22 1.89
CA ARG A 308 4.78 -19.47 2.45
C ARG A 308 5.12 -19.43 3.95
N PHE A 309 4.11 -19.27 4.79
CA PHE A 309 4.26 -19.24 6.23
C PHE A 309 4.22 -20.69 6.73
N ASP A 310 5.31 -21.19 7.29
CA ASP A 310 5.34 -22.51 7.92
C ASP A 310 4.64 -22.43 9.28
N PRO A 311 3.47 -23.07 9.47
CA PRO A 311 2.67 -22.96 10.69
C PRO A 311 3.38 -23.54 11.93
N LEU A 312 4.43 -24.35 11.73
CA LEU A 312 5.24 -24.96 12.79
C LEU A 312 6.15 -23.97 13.53
N VAL A 313 6.42 -22.80 12.95
CA VAL A 313 7.30 -21.79 13.57
C VAL A 313 6.57 -20.96 14.65
N ALA A 314 5.23 -20.89 14.59
CA ALA A 314 4.43 -20.06 15.50
C ALA A 314 3.97 -20.79 16.78
N PHE A 315 4.02 -22.13 16.81
CA PHE A 315 3.60 -22.94 17.95
C PHE A 315 4.80 -23.70 18.53
N PRO A 316 5.35 -23.33 19.70
CA PRO A 316 6.28 -24.20 20.40
C PRO A 316 5.55 -25.49 20.79
N ALA A 317 6.06 -26.61 20.26
CA ALA A 317 5.88 -28.06 20.49
C ALA A 317 4.97 -28.62 21.63
N ARG A 318 3.93 -27.92 22.10
CA ARG A 318 3.06 -28.36 23.20
C ARG A 318 1.72 -28.96 22.78
N TRP A 319 1.39 -28.96 21.48
CA TRP A 319 0.11 -29.48 20.96
C TRP A 319 0.26 -30.74 20.10
N ALA A 320 1.44 -31.36 20.04
CA ALA A 320 1.66 -32.63 19.34
C ALA A 320 1.08 -33.87 20.08
N LYS A 321 0.20 -33.68 21.06
CA LYS A 321 -0.41 -34.78 21.85
C LYS A 321 -1.91 -35.01 21.59
N PHE A 322 -2.50 -34.32 20.62
CA PHE A 322 -3.89 -34.55 20.19
C PHE A 322 -3.99 -34.55 18.66
N CYS A 323 -3.22 -35.45 18.03
CA CYS A 323 -3.59 -36.06 16.76
C CYS A 323 -3.99 -37.51 17.06
#